data_AF-I1XML4-F1
#
_entry.id   AF-I1XML4-F1
#
_cell.length_a   1.000
_cell.length_b   1.000
_cell.length_c   1.000
_cell.angle_alpha   90.00
_cell.angle_beta   90.00
_cell.angle_gamma   90.00
#
_symmetry.space_group_name_H-M   'P 1'
#
loop_
_entity.id
_entity.type
_entity.pdbx_description
1 polymer ?
#
loop_
_entity_poly.entity_id
_entity_poly.type
_entity_poly.pdbx_seq_one_letter_code
_entity_poly.pdbx_strand_id
1 'polypeptide(L)'
;MKTPNNLQNLVEVFLAFLKLGLTAFGGPIAHIGYFRTEFISKRQWLSEQQFSQLLAVTQFLPGPASSQMGFSIGLFRGGWLGAIAAFIAFTLPSALLLFAFAAIAHQLDNAIGMAIIDGLKLVAVAVVAQAVISMAQKLTPDWQRILIALLSFILLLIFNLAIMQIAVIILGGLAGWFLCRQQQLSADFRFPVNYGKQTAWILFSLFMLLLIISLFAGSQLNTTNMLAGFYQAGALVFGGGHVVLPLLEQQTVATGWLTTDQFLTGYGAAQAVPGPMFTLATYLGAEIPTQLPSGWNALLATLAIFVPGFLLLLAILPLWQQLAHLPNAGAVVAGINAAVVGLLAAALYDPIFTEGVNQWLDLLIALGGFLIIYVLKRSALWTVLFCVTASIVVTLV
;
A
#
# COMPACT_ATOMS: atom_id res chain seq x y z
N MET A 1 30.07 -22.22 5.90
CA MET A 1 30.01 -20.84 5.39
C MET A 1 30.54 -19.92 6.48
N LYS A 2 31.59 -19.14 6.21
CA LYS A 2 32.13 -18.16 7.18
C LYS A 2 30.99 -17.21 7.57
N THR A 3 30.63 -17.13 8.85
CA THR A 3 29.75 -16.08 9.39
C THR A 3 30.43 -14.74 9.14
N PRO A 4 30.00 -13.94 8.15
CA PRO A 4 30.58 -12.62 7.97
C PRO A 4 30.20 -11.77 9.18
N ASN A 5 31.03 -10.79 9.54
CA ASN A 5 30.76 -9.87 10.64
C ASN A 5 29.32 -9.36 10.55
N ASN A 6 28.48 -9.68 11.56
CA ASN A 6 27.06 -9.31 11.57
C ASN A 6 26.87 -7.82 11.25
N LEU A 7 27.77 -6.96 11.74
CA LEU A 7 27.70 -5.52 11.50
C LEU A 7 27.90 -5.13 10.03
N GLN A 8 28.82 -5.78 9.30
CA GLN A 8 29.10 -5.46 7.90
C GLN A 8 27.90 -5.83 7.01
N ASN A 9 27.26 -6.97 7.28
CA ASN A 9 26.04 -7.35 6.58
C ASN A 9 24.89 -6.37 6.85
N LEU A 10 24.77 -5.86 8.08
CA LEU A 10 23.73 -4.88 8.42
C LEU A 10 23.92 -3.53 7.72
N VAL A 11 25.16 -3.02 7.68
CA VAL A 11 25.48 -1.79 6.95
C VAL A 11 25.25 -1.98 5.45
N GLU A 12 25.63 -3.14 4.89
CA GLU A 12 25.38 -3.47 3.48
C GLU A 12 23.88 -3.45 3.16
N VAL A 13 23.05 -4.09 4.01
CA VAL A 13 21.58 -4.08 3.89
C VAL A 13 21.04 -2.66 3.99
N PHE A 14 21.41 -1.92 5.03
CA PHE A 14 20.94 -0.55 5.25
C PHE A 14 21.26 0.35 4.04
N LEU A 15 22.51 0.36 3.56
CA LEU A 15 22.90 1.21 2.43
C LEU A 15 22.21 0.81 1.11
N ALA A 16 22.03 -0.49 0.87
CA ALA A 16 21.31 -0.97 -0.30
C ALA A 16 19.85 -0.49 -0.30
N PHE A 17 19.16 -0.64 0.82
CA PHE A 17 17.76 -0.20 0.94
C PHE A 17 17.61 1.32 1.05
N LEU A 18 18.59 2.04 1.61
CA LEU A 18 18.57 3.50 1.67
C LEU A 18 18.66 4.09 0.27
N LYS A 19 19.56 3.58 -0.56
CA LYS A 19 19.64 3.93 -1.97
C LYS A 19 18.29 3.73 -2.65
N LEU A 20 17.66 2.58 -2.45
CA LEU A 20 16.34 2.30 -3.02
C LEU A 20 15.26 3.23 -2.47
N GLY A 21 15.27 3.54 -1.17
CA GLY A 21 14.35 4.50 -0.54
C GLY A 21 14.50 5.93 -1.08
N LEU A 22 15.68 6.27 -1.62
CA LEU A 22 15.94 7.57 -2.25
C LEU A 22 15.66 7.60 -3.77
N THR A 23 15.58 6.44 -4.43
CA THR A 23 15.51 6.37 -5.91
C THR A 23 14.30 5.64 -6.48
N ALA A 24 13.60 4.82 -5.70
CA ALA A 24 12.53 3.97 -6.21
C ALA A 24 11.21 4.75 -6.33
N PHE A 25 10.98 5.38 -7.48
CA PHE A 25 9.71 6.04 -7.81
C PHE A 25 8.76 5.11 -8.57
N GLY A 26 7.45 5.39 -8.50
CA GLY A 26 6.44 4.74 -9.35
C GLY A 26 5.70 3.56 -8.72
N GLY A 27 5.70 3.46 -7.39
CA GLY A 27 4.87 2.52 -6.65
C GLY A 27 5.30 1.06 -6.73
N PRO A 28 4.47 0.12 -6.25
CA PRO A 28 4.86 -1.27 -5.98
C PRO A 28 5.43 -2.02 -7.18
N ILE A 29 4.84 -1.84 -8.37
CA ILE A 29 5.29 -2.52 -9.59
C ILE A 29 6.71 -2.05 -9.95
N ALA A 30 6.96 -0.74 -9.86
CA ALA A 30 8.27 -0.18 -10.11
C ALA A 30 9.28 -0.66 -9.05
N HIS A 31 8.90 -0.66 -7.76
CA HIS A 31 9.76 -1.14 -6.67
C HIS A 31 10.20 -2.58 -6.87
N ILE A 32 9.31 -3.48 -7.28
CA ILE A 32 9.65 -4.87 -7.60
C ILE A 32 10.66 -4.92 -8.74
N GLY A 33 10.51 -4.06 -9.77
CA GLY A 33 11.51 -3.90 -10.83
C GLY A 33 12.88 -3.45 -10.30
N TYR A 34 12.92 -2.40 -9.47
CA TYR A 34 14.15 -1.92 -8.82
C TYR A 34 14.81 -3.01 -7.96
N PHE A 35 14.01 -3.75 -7.19
CA PHE A 35 14.49 -4.82 -6.32
C PHE A 35 15.05 -5.98 -7.13
N ARG A 36 14.41 -6.34 -8.26
CA ARG A 36 14.94 -7.36 -9.17
C ARG A 36 16.32 -6.95 -9.71
N THR A 37 16.47 -5.72 -10.19
CA THR A 37 17.75 -5.23 -10.69
C THR A 37 18.82 -5.16 -9.59
N GLU A 38 18.48 -4.66 -8.40
CA GLU A 38 19.46 -4.48 -7.32
C GLU A 38 19.86 -5.82 -6.68
N PHE A 39 18.89 -6.67 -6.31
CA PHE A 39 19.13 -7.87 -5.51
C PHE A 39 19.35 -9.14 -6.31
N ILE A 40 18.91 -9.19 -7.57
CA ILE A 40 19.30 -10.25 -8.50
C ILE A 40 20.50 -9.76 -9.31
N SER A 41 20.30 -8.87 -10.28
CA SER A 41 21.32 -8.57 -11.29
C SER A 41 22.63 -8.00 -10.74
N LYS A 42 22.56 -7.04 -9.80
CA LYS A 42 23.76 -6.35 -9.29
C LYS A 42 24.41 -7.07 -8.12
N ARG A 43 23.63 -7.34 -7.06
CA ARG A 43 24.16 -7.89 -5.80
C ARG A 43 24.10 -9.41 -5.70
N GLN A 44 23.28 -10.07 -6.51
CA GLN A 44 23.12 -11.52 -6.54
C GLN A 44 22.80 -12.10 -5.14
N TRP A 45 21.99 -11.39 -4.35
CA TRP A 45 21.52 -11.85 -3.04
C TRP A 45 20.42 -12.91 -3.16
N LEU A 46 19.67 -12.89 -4.27
CA LEU A 46 18.61 -13.85 -4.56
C LEU A 46 18.73 -14.39 -6.00
N SER A 47 18.32 -15.64 -6.19
CA SER A 47 18.04 -16.20 -7.53
C SER A 47 16.66 -15.72 -8.05
N GLU A 48 16.43 -15.85 -9.36
CA GLU A 48 15.12 -15.57 -9.97
C GLU A 48 14.00 -16.41 -9.35
N GLN A 49 14.27 -17.69 -9.06
CA GLN A 49 13.28 -18.56 -8.41
C GLN A 49 12.96 -18.09 -7.00
N GLN A 50 13.97 -17.72 -6.21
CA GLN A 50 13.78 -17.19 -4.86
C GLN A 50 12.98 -15.89 -4.87
N PHE A 51 13.30 -14.98 -5.80
CA PHE A 51 12.60 -13.71 -5.95
C PHE A 51 11.15 -13.91 -6.38
N SER A 52 10.89 -14.78 -7.36
CA SER A 52 9.53 -15.09 -7.83
C SER A 52 8.68 -15.74 -6.74
N GLN A 53 9.26 -16.64 -5.95
CA GLN A 53 8.57 -17.28 -4.84
C GLN A 53 8.28 -16.28 -3.71
N LEU A 54 9.22 -15.40 -3.39
CA LEU A 54 9.00 -14.33 -2.43
C LEU A 54 7.92 -13.36 -2.92
N LEU A 55 7.95 -13.00 -4.20
CA LEU A 55 6.91 -12.18 -4.81
C LEU A 55 5.54 -12.85 -4.67
N ALA A 56 5.43 -14.15 -4.95
CA ALA A 56 4.18 -14.90 -4.78
C ALA A 56 3.66 -14.86 -3.34
N VAL A 57 4.53 -15.02 -2.33
CA VAL A 57 4.15 -14.86 -0.91
C VAL A 57 3.59 -13.47 -0.66
N THR A 58 4.30 -12.42 -1.05
CA THR A 58 3.88 -11.03 -0.78
C THR A 58 2.63 -10.59 -1.55
N GLN A 59 2.23 -11.32 -2.60
CA GLN A 59 0.98 -11.10 -3.32
C GLN A 59 -0.16 -11.97 -2.79
N PHE A 60 0.16 -13.07 -2.12
CA PHE A 60 -0.80 -13.91 -1.41
C PHE A 60 -1.25 -13.27 -0.09
N LEU A 61 -0.34 -12.57 0.58
CA LEU A 61 -0.59 -11.94 1.86
C LEU A 61 -1.19 -10.55 1.71
N PRO A 62 -2.04 -10.12 2.66
CA PRO A 62 -2.31 -8.71 2.80
C PRO A 62 -1.06 -7.96 3.30
N GLY A 63 -1.01 -6.69 2.95
CA GLY A 63 0.01 -5.74 3.35
C GLY A 63 0.81 -5.13 2.18
N PRO A 64 1.79 -4.28 2.50
CA PRO A 64 2.59 -3.58 1.49
C PRO A 64 3.61 -4.50 0.83
N ALA A 65 3.23 -5.11 -0.30
CA ALA A 65 4.03 -6.14 -0.97
C ALA A 65 5.51 -5.75 -1.18
N SER A 66 5.80 -4.54 -1.67
CA SER A 66 7.20 -4.10 -1.88
C SER A 66 7.99 -3.99 -0.57
N SER A 67 7.37 -3.51 0.52
CA SER A 67 8.03 -3.39 1.81
C SER A 67 8.16 -4.75 2.50
N GLN A 68 7.19 -5.64 2.36
CA GLN A 68 7.30 -7.05 2.79
C GLN A 68 8.45 -7.75 2.07
N MET A 69 8.57 -7.57 0.76
CA MET A 69 9.67 -8.13 -0.03
C MET A 69 11.02 -7.62 0.46
N GLY A 70 11.14 -6.31 0.72
CA GLY A 70 12.36 -5.70 1.23
C GLY A 70 12.72 -6.19 2.63
N PHE A 71 11.72 -6.27 3.50
CA PHE A 71 11.84 -6.81 4.85
C PHE A 71 12.34 -8.27 4.83
N SER A 72 11.78 -9.13 3.98
CA SER A 72 12.23 -10.52 3.81
C SER A 72 13.64 -10.63 3.24
N ILE A 73 14.01 -9.80 2.27
CA ILE A 73 15.38 -9.78 1.71
C ILE A 73 16.38 -9.38 2.81
N GLY A 74 16.06 -8.35 3.60
CA GLY A 74 16.84 -7.96 4.77
C GLY A 74 16.93 -9.09 5.81
N LEU A 75 15.82 -9.80 6.05
CA LEU A 75 15.76 -10.96 6.94
C LEU A 75 16.68 -12.10 6.49
N PHE A 76 16.66 -12.45 5.20
CA PHE A 76 17.51 -13.52 4.66
C PHE A 76 18.99 -13.16 4.67
N ARG A 77 19.32 -11.87 4.53
CA ARG A 77 20.71 -11.40 4.48
C ARG A 77 21.33 -11.14 5.85
N GLY A 78 20.57 -10.54 6.77
CA GLY A 78 21.06 -10.04 8.06
C GLY A 78 20.23 -10.46 9.27
N GLY A 79 19.34 -11.45 9.12
CA GLY A 79 18.42 -11.85 10.19
C GLY A 79 17.45 -10.75 10.59
N TRP A 80 16.92 -10.81 11.81
CA TRP A 80 15.93 -9.86 12.32
C TRP A 80 16.39 -8.39 12.23
N LEU A 81 17.66 -8.13 12.56
CA LEU A 81 18.23 -6.79 12.46
C LEU A 81 18.37 -6.35 11.00
N GLY A 82 18.67 -7.27 10.08
CA GLY A 82 18.69 -6.97 8.65
C GLY A 82 17.30 -6.60 8.12
N ALA A 83 16.25 -7.27 8.61
CA ALA A 83 14.87 -6.95 8.25
C ALA A 83 14.47 -5.53 8.71
N ILE A 84 14.80 -5.19 9.95
CA ILE A 84 14.56 -3.85 10.52
C ILE A 84 15.37 -2.79 9.78
N ALA A 85 16.66 -3.05 9.50
CA ALA A 85 17.52 -2.14 8.76
C ALA A 85 16.99 -1.88 7.35
N ALA A 86 16.53 -2.92 6.65
CA ALA A 86 15.91 -2.80 5.33
C ALA A 86 14.64 -1.93 5.36
N PHE A 87 13.76 -2.17 6.34
CA PHE A 87 12.52 -1.39 6.51
C PHE A 87 12.79 0.08 6.78
N ILE A 88 13.63 0.38 7.78
CA ILE A 88 13.97 1.76 8.14
C ILE A 88 14.60 2.46 6.93
N ALA A 89 15.61 1.86 6.31
CA ALA A 89 16.32 2.50 5.21
C ALA A 89 15.44 2.75 3.98
N PHE A 90 14.52 1.83 3.65
CA PHE A 90 13.62 1.97 2.50
C PHE A 90 12.46 2.95 2.75
N THR A 91 12.01 3.08 4.00
CA THR A 91 10.77 3.79 4.36
C THR A 91 11.03 5.18 4.93
N LEU A 92 12.13 5.37 5.67
CA LEU A 92 12.43 6.62 6.35
C LEU A 92 12.54 7.83 5.41
N PRO A 93 13.17 7.75 4.22
CA PRO A 93 13.26 8.90 3.33
C PRO A 93 11.89 9.46 2.92
N SER A 94 10.94 8.62 2.46
CA SER A 94 9.59 9.09 2.12
C SER A 94 8.80 9.52 3.34
N ALA A 95 8.93 8.83 4.47
CA ALA A 95 8.26 9.22 5.71
C ALA A 95 8.69 10.62 6.16
N LEU A 96 9.99 10.94 6.09
CA LEU A 96 10.50 12.27 6.44
C LEU A 96 9.99 13.35 5.46
N LEU A 97 9.99 13.07 4.16
CA LEU A 97 9.48 14.00 3.15
C LEU A 97 7.98 14.29 3.32
N LEU A 98 7.19 13.24 3.59
CA LEU A 98 5.75 13.39 3.79
C LEU A 98 5.38 14.02 5.13
N PHE A 99 6.17 13.75 6.18
CA PHE A 99 6.04 14.47 7.44
C PHE A 99 6.37 15.96 7.30
N ALA A 100 7.47 16.27 6.58
CA ALA A 100 7.83 17.65 6.29
C ALA A 100 6.76 18.35 5.46
N PHE A 101 6.16 17.66 4.49
CA PHE A 101 5.05 18.19 3.71
C PHE A 101 3.81 18.46 4.57
N ALA A 102 3.40 17.54 5.46
CA ALA A 102 2.31 17.79 6.40
C ALA A 102 2.54 19.06 7.25
N ALA A 103 3.76 19.25 7.76
CA ALA A 103 4.11 20.40 8.59
C ALA A 103 3.99 21.76 7.87
N ILE A 104 4.07 21.79 6.53
CA ILE A 104 3.98 23.02 5.72
C ILE A 104 2.68 23.13 4.92
N ALA A 105 1.90 22.04 4.77
CA ALA A 105 0.73 22.00 3.90
C ALA A 105 -0.31 23.07 4.29
N HIS A 106 -0.56 23.26 5.58
CA HIS A 106 -1.47 24.30 6.08
C HIS A 106 -0.98 25.73 5.87
N GLN A 107 0.31 25.94 5.55
CA GLN A 107 0.88 27.25 5.27
C GLN A 107 0.76 27.63 3.78
N LEU A 108 0.21 26.73 2.94
CA LEU A 108 -0.05 26.96 1.52
C LEU A 108 -1.42 27.62 1.28
N ASP A 109 -1.70 28.71 2.00
CA ASP A 109 -2.98 29.44 1.99
C ASP A 109 -3.09 30.50 0.88
N ASN A 110 -1.97 30.84 0.23
CA ASN A 110 -1.97 31.75 -0.90
C ASN A 110 -2.49 31.08 -2.19
N ALA A 111 -2.83 31.88 -3.21
CA ALA A 111 -3.41 31.38 -4.46
C ALA A 111 -2.57 30.29 -5.14
N ILE A 112 -1.24 30.42 -5.13
CA ILE A 112 -0.32 29.43 -5.71
C ILE A 112 -0.30 28.15 -4.87
N GLY A 113 -0.32 28.26 -3.55
CA GLY A 113 -0.36 27.14 -2.61
C GLY A 113 -1.62 26.30 -2.77
N MET A 114 -2.78 26.95 -2.87
CA MET A 114 -4.04 26.28 -3.17
C MET A 114 -4.01 25.59 -4.55
N ALA A 115 -3.45 26.23 -5.57
CA ALA A 115 -3.28 25.61 -6.89
C ALA A 115 -2.36 24.37 -6.86
N ILE A 116 -1.31 24.38 -6.02
CA ILE A 116 -0.48 23.19 -5.82
C ILE A 116 -1.31 22.05 -5.21
N ILE A 117 -2.10 22.36 -4.17
CA ILE A 117 -2.98 21.41 -3.51
C ILE A 117 -4.00 20.83 -4.50
N ASP A 118 -4.68 21.67 -5.28
CA ASP A 118 -5.63 21.24 -6.31
C ASP A 118 -4.94 20.37 -7.36
N GLY A 119 -3.76 20.77 -7.83
CA GLY A 119 -2.94 19.96 -8.72
C GLY A 119 -2.64 18.57 -8.15
N LEU A 120 -2.29 18.47 -6.86
CA LEU A 120 -2.05 17.18 -6.18
C LEU A 120 -3.33 16.34 -6.05
N LYS A 121 -4.49 16.95 -5.83
CA LYS A 121 -5.79 16.25 -5.87
C LYS A 121 -6.02 15.62 -7.24
N LEU A 122 -5.71 16.34 -8.32
CA LEU A 122 -5.87 15.84 -9.69
C LEU A 122 -4.86 14.73 -10.03
N VAL A 123 -3.67 14.74 -9.42
CA VAL A 123 -2.75 13.59 -9.47
C VAL A 123 -3.42 12.36 -8.86
N ALA A 124 -4.09 12.51 -7.71
CA ALA A 124 -4.77 11.40 -7.06
C ALA A 124 -5.80 10.75 -7.99
N VAL A 125 -6.64 11.56 -8.64
CA VAL A 125 -7.63 11.08 -9.63
C VAL A 125 -6.95 10.30 -10.76
N ALA A 126 -5.92 10.87 -11.39
CA ALA A 126 -5.23 10.25 -12.52
C ALA A 126 -4.54 8.93 -12.15
N VAL A 127 -3.84 8.89 -11.01
CA VAL A 127 -3.08 7.72 -10.57
C VAL A 127 -4.02 6.61 -10.08
N VAL A 128 -5.09 6.94 -9.36
CA VAL A 128 -6.06 5.94 -8.90
C VAL A 128 -6.82 5.35 -10.10
N ALA A 129 -7.20 6.17 -11.07
CA ALA A 129 -7.80 5.69 -12.31
C ALA A 129 -6.89 4.69 -13.05
N GLN A 130 -5.60 5.01 -13.18
CA GLN A 130 -4.62 4.11 -13.76
C GLN A 130 -4.46 2.82 -12.94
N ALA A 131 -4.47 2.91 -11.61
CA ALA A 131 -4.39 1.76 -10.72
C ALA A 131 -5.60 0.83 -10.90
N VAL A 132 -6.83 1.36 -10.91
CA VAL A 132 -8.05 0.58 -11.14
C VAL A 132 -7.98 -0.20 -12.45
N ILE A 133 -7.65 0.48 -13.56
CA ILE A 133 -7.56 -0.18 -14.88
C ILE A 133 -6.49 -1.27 -14.90
N SER A 134 -5.31 -0.97 -14.35
CA SER A 134 -4.18 -1.91 -14.34
C SER A 134 -4.44 -3.12 -13.44
N MET A 135 -5.17 -2.92 -12.34
CA MET A 135 -5.58 -3.99 -11.45
C MET A 135 -6.71 -4.83 -12.06
N ALA A 136 -7.72 -4.22 -12.67
CA ALA A 136 -8.77 -4.93 -13.38
C ALA A 136 -8.20 -5.85 -14.48
N GLN A 137 -7.27 -5.34 -15.29
CA GLN A 137 -6.61 -6.14 -16.33
C GLN A 137 -5.87 -7.38 -15.79
N LYS A 138 -5.29 -7.28 -14.59
CA LYS A 138 -4.46 -8.34 -14.00
C LYS A 138 -5.24 -9.30 -13.10
N LEU A 139 -6.17 -8.76 -12.32
CA LEU A 139 -6.84 -9.46 -11.23
C LEU A 139 -8.24 -9.94 -11.61
N THR A 140 -8.86 -9.36 -12.65
CA THR A 140 -10.17 -9.79 -13.17
C THR A 140 -10.13 -10.15 -14.67
N PRO A 141 -9.28 -11.11 -15.11
CA PRO A 141 -9.17 -11.50 -16.51
C PRO A 141 -10.29 -12.46 -16.99
N ASP A 142 -11.18 -12.92 -16.11
CA ASP A 142 -12.34 -13.77 -16.45
C ASP A 142 -13.65 -13.21 -15.89
N TRP A 143 -14.76 -13.70 -16.43
CA TRP A 143 -16.09 -13.19 -16.11
C TRP A 143 -16.47 -13.42 -14.65
N GLN A 144 -16.01 -14.50 -14.01
CA GLN A 144 -16.29 -14.78 -12.60
C GLN A 144 -15.69 -13.70 -11.71
N ARG A 145 -14.43 -13.33 -11.96
CA ARG A 145 -13.74 -12.28 -11.20
C ARG A 145 -14.26 -10.89 -11.54
N ILE A 146 -14.63 -10.63 -12.79
CA ILE A 146 -15.33 -9.39 -13.16
C ILE A 146 -16.65 -9.26 -12.40
N LEU A 147 -17.44 -10.33 -12.29
CA LEU A 147 -18.70 -10.33 -11.55
C LEU A 147 -18.48 -10.03 -10.06
N ILE A 148 -17.47 -10.65 -9.42
CA ILE A 148 -17.13 -10.37 -8.02
C ILE A 148 -16.75 -8.90 -7.83
N ALA A 149 -15.93 -8.34 -8.72
CA ALA A 149 -15.53 -6.94 -8.67
C ALA A 149 -16.72 -5.99 -8.84
N LEU A 150 -17.60 -6.24 -9.82
CA LEU A 150 -18.80 -5.42 -10.06
C LEU A 150 -19.79 -5.47 -8.89
N LEU A 151 -20.03 -6.64 -8.32
CA LEU A 151 -20.90 -6.76 -7.15
C LEU A 151 -20.31 -6.04 -5.94
N SER A 152 -18.99 -6.14 -5.73
CA SER A 152 -18.31 -5.42 -4.64
C SER A 152 -18.40 -3.91 -4.82
N PHE A 153 -18.21 -3.41 -6.05
CA PHE A 153 -18.39 -2.01 -6.41
C PHE A 153 -19.81 -1.52 -6.09
N ILE A 154 -20.83 -2.22 -6.59
CA ILE A 154 -22.24 -1.85 -6.38
C ILE A 154 -22.61 -1.85 -4.90
N LEU A 155 -22.21 -2.88 -4.14
CA LEU A 155 -22.50 -2.96 -2.71
C LEU A 155 -21.88 -1.82 -1.93
N LEU A 156 -20.66 -1.39 -2.27
CA LEU A 156 -20.00 -0.28 -1.59
C LEU A 156 -20.61 1.09 -1.94
N LEU A 157 -21.13 1.26 -3.16
CA LEU A 157 -21.88 2.48 -3.49
C LEU A 157 -23.23 2.57 -2.78
N ILE A 158 -23.89 1.43 -2.53
CA ILE A 158 -25.17 1.40 -1.82
C ILE A 158 -24.96 1.55 -0.30
N PHE A 159 -23.94 0.88 0.24
CA PHE A 159 -23.69 0.81 1.67
C PHE A 159 -22.33 1.43 2.01
N ASN A 160 -22.33 2.74 2.28
CA ASN A 160 -21.15 3.49 2.71
C ASN A 160 -20.84 3.25 4.21
N LEU A 161 -20.43 2.03 4.56
CA LEU A 161 -20.10 1.64 5.94
C LEU A 161 -18.76 0.90 5.97
N ALA A 162 -17.90 1.18 6.96
CA ALA A 162 -16.60 0.53 7.12
C ALA A 162 -16.68 -1.00 7.18
N ILE A 163 -17.71 -1.54 7.83
CA ILE A 163 -17.96 -2.99 7.91
C ILE A 163 -18.18 -3.61 6.53
N MET A 164 -18.71 -2.85 5.57
CA MET A 164 -18.97 -3.35 4.22
C MET A 164 -17.70 -3.60 3.43
N GLN A 165 -16.63 -2.83 3.65
CA GLN A 165 -15.33 -3.10 3.03
C GLN A 165 -14.77 -4.46 3.46
N ILE A 166 -14.87 -4.78 4.74
CA ILE A 166 -14.48 -6.10 5.28
C ILE A 166 -15.39 -7.19 4.72
N ALA A 167 -16.71 -6.94 4.70
CA ALA A 167 -17.69 -7.89 4.21
C ALA A 167 -17.46 -8.25 2.74
N VAL A 168 -17.22 -7.28 1.84
CA VAL A 168 -16.97 -7.57 0.42
C VAL A 168 -15.67 -8.35 0.20
N ILE A 169 -14.62 -8.12 1.01
CA ILE A 169 -13.39 -8.91 0.95
C ILE A 169 -13.65 -10.37 1.34
N ILE A 170 -14.38 -10.60 2.45
CA ILE A 170 -14.74 -11.95 2.91
C ILE A 170 -15.65 -12.65 1.88
N LEU A 171 -16.69 -11.97 1.42
CA LEU A 171 -17.61 -12.49 0.40
C LEU A 171 -16.90 -12.75 -0.92
N GLY A 172 -15.95 -11.91 -1.32
CA GLY A 172 -15.08 -12.11 -2.47
C GLY A 172 -14.24 -13.38 -2.33
N GLY A 173 -13.64 -13.62 -1.16
CA GLY A 173 -12.90 -14.85 -0.87
C GLY A 173 -13.78 -16.11 -0.92
N LEU A 174 -14.98 -16.04 -0.34
CA LEU A 174 -15.97 -17.13 -0.40
C LEU A 174 -16.44 -17.38 -1.83
N ALA A 175 -16.75 -16.33 -2.59
CA ALA A 175 -17.13 -16.45 -4.00
C ALA A 175 -15.97 -17.03 -4.84
N GLY A 176 -14.74 -16.58 -4.60
CA GLY A 176 -13.53 -17.12 -5.21
C GLY A 176 -13.36 -18.61 -4.94
N TRP A 177 -13.61 -19.06 -3.71
CA TRP A 177 -13.57 -20.48 -3.35
C TRP A 177 -14.50 -21.34 -4.22
N PHE A 178 -15.70 -20.85 -4.53
CA PHE A 178 -16.65 -21.58 -5.38
C PHE A 178 -16.36 -21.41 -6.88
N LEU A 179 -15.99 -20.21 -7.32
CA LEU A 179 -15.96 -19.81 -8.73
C LEU A 179 -14.56 -19.90 -9.38
N CYS A 180 -13.47 -19.82 -8.61
CA CYS A 180 -12.08 -19.73 -9.09
C CYS A 180 -11.25 -21.01 -8.86
N ARG A 181 -11.88 -22.19 -8.82
CA ARG A 181 -11.26 -23.49 -8.44
C ARG A 181 -10.04 -23.93 -9.27
N GLN A 182 -9.78 -23.31 -10.42
CA GLN A 182 -8.65 -23.66 -11.29
C GLN A 182 -7.35 -22.94 -10.93
N GLN A 183 -7.37 -22.04 -9.93
CA GLN A 183 -6.18 -21.28 -9.52
C GLN A 183 -5.36 -22.07 -8.50
N GLN A 184 -4.16 -22.51 -8.90
CA GLN A 184 -3.20 -23.17 -8.03
C GLN A 184 -2.02 -22.25 -7.75
N LEU A 185 -1.53 -22.26 -6.50
CA LEU A 185 -0.29 -21.61 -6.13
C LEU A 185 0.87 -22.58 -6.32
N SER A 186 1.93 -22.15 -7.00
CA SER A 186 3.16 -22.93 -7.12
C SER A 186 4.10 -22.60 -5.97
N ALA A 187 4.39 -23.56 -5.09
CA ALA A 187 5.34 -23.40 -3.99
C ALA A 187 6.38 -24.51 -3.95
N ASP A 188 7.37 -24.39 -4.83
CA ASP A 188 8.46 -25.37 -4.93
C ASP A 188 9.68 -24.98 -4.10
N PHE A 189 9.60 -23.90 -3.31
CA PHE A 189 10.73 -23.34 -2.58
C PHE A 189 10.47 -23.20 -1.08
N ARG A 190 11.45 -23.63 -0.27
CA ARG A 190 11.48 -23.41 1.19
C ARG A 190 12.39 -22.23 1.50
N PHE A 191 11.85 -21.22 2.19
CA PHE A 191 12.63 -20.06 2.56
C PHE A 191 13.65 -20.38 3.66
N PRO A 192 14.88 -19.84 3.58
CA PRO A 192 15.93 -20.04 4.58
C PRO A 192 15.70 -19.12 5.79
N VAL A 193 14.71 -19.42 6.60
CA VAL A 193 14.41 -18.69 7.86
C VAL A 193 14.99 -19.42 9.06
N ASN A 194 15.61 -18.67 9.97
CA ASN A 194 16.31 -19.21 11.15
C ASN A 194 15.37 -19.42 12.37
N TYR A 195 14.05 -19.43 12.18
CA TYR A 195 13.07 -19.66 13.23
C TYR A 195 12.05 -20.73 12.83
N GLY A 196 11.56 -21.47 13.82
CA GLY A 196 10.67 -22.62 13.61
C GLY A 196 9.18 -22.27 13.58
N LYS A 197 8.35 -23.31 13.39
CA LYS A 197 6.88 -23.20 13.35
C LYS A 197 6.26 -22.63 14.64
N GLN A 198 6.91 -22.82 15.80
CA GLN A 198 6.42 -22.25 17.07
C GLN A 198 6.42 -20.71 17.04
N THR A 199 7.53 -20.09 16.64
CA THR A 199 7.61 -18.63 16.47
C THR A 199 6.62 -18.14 15.42
N ALA A 200 6.41 -18.91 14.34
CA ALA A 200 5.42 -18.60 13.32
C ALA A 200 4.00 -18.48 13.91
N TRP A 201 3.59 -19.46 14.73
CA TRP A 201 2.29 -19.42 15.41
C TRP A 201 2.19 -18.30 16.44
N ILE A 202 3.26 -17.97 17.17
CA ILE A 202 3.26 -16.82 18.09
C ILE A 202 3.01 -15.52 17.33
N LEU A 203 3.70 -15.31 16.21
CA LEU A 203 3.55 -14.11 15.37
C LEU A 203 2.16 -14.04 14.73
N PHE A 204 1.62 -15.18 14.28
CA PHE A 204 0.25 -15.26 13.77
C PHE A 204 -0.79 -14.96 14.86
N SER A 205 -0.63 -15.52 16.05
CA SER A 205 -1.51 -15.25 17.19
C SER A 205 -1.43 -13.78 17.62
N LEU A 206 -0.24 -13.17 17.60
CA LEU A 206 -0.09 -11.74 17.87
C LEU A 206 -0.78 -10.89 16.80
N PHE A 207 -0.62 -11.24 15.52
CA PHE A 207 -1.33 -10.59 14.41
C PHE A 207 -2.85 -10.65 14.62
N MET A 208 -3.38 -11.84 14.92
CA MET A 208 -4.82 -12.05 15.14
C MET A 208 -5.33 -11.33 16.38
N LEU A 209 -4.58 -11.37 17.49
CA LEU A 209 -4.94 -10.67 18.72
C LEU A 209 -5.05 -9.16 18.48
N LEU A 210 -4.05 -8.56 17.85
CA LEU A 210 -4.05 -7.12 17.52
C LEU A 210 -5.16 -6.76 16.53
N LEU A 211 -5.44 -7.63 15.55
CA LEU A 211 -6.55 -7.44 14.62
C LEU A 211 -7.88 -7.44 15.37
N ILE A 212 -8.13 -8.45 16.20
CA ILE A 212 -9.37 -8.56 16.99
C ILE A 212 -9.53 -7.34 17.90
N ILE A 213 -8.49 -6.94 18.62
CA ILE A 213 -8.51 -5.73 19.46
C ILE A 213 -8.84 -4.50 18.63
N SER A 214 -8.23 -4.36 17.45
CA SER A 214 -8.45 -3.20 16.57
C SER A 214 -9.91 -3.10 16.09
N LEU A 215 -10.63 -4.21 15.93
CA LEU A 215 -12.03 -4.22 15.50
C LEU A 215 -13.00 -3.65 16.56
N PHE A 216 -12.58 -3.58 17.83
CA PHE A 216 -13.35 -2.96 18.91
C PHE A 216 -13.03 -1.47 19.10
N ALA A 217 -12.16 -0.89 18.27
CA ALA A 217 -11.89 0.54 18.30
C ALA A 217 -13.12 1.35 17.90
N GLY A 218 -13.35 2.46 18.60
CA GLY A 218 -14.45 3.37 18.29
C GLY A 218 -14.08 4.39 17.20
N SER A 219 -15.01 5.29 16.91
CA SER A 219 -14.80 6.41 15.97
C SER A 219 -14.25 7.68 16.64
N GLN A 220 -14.07 7.67 17.96
CA GLN A 220 -13.58 8.84 18.70
C GLN A 220 -12.16 9.22 18.25
N LEU A 221 -11.90 10.52 18.16
CA LEU A 221 -10.60 11.04 17.77
C LEU A 221 -9.60 10.88 18.92
N ASN A 222 -8.81 9.81 18.88
CA ASN A 222 -7.74 9.53 19.83
C ASN A 222 -6.66 8.63 19.19
N THR A 223 -5.48 8.56 19.80
CA THR A 223 -4.34 7.80 19.29
C THR A 223 -4.64 6.29 19.18
N THR A 224 -5.42 5.72 20.09
CA THR A 224 -5.73 4.29 20.10
C THR A 224 -6.58 3.88 18.89
N ASN A 225 -7.63 4.65 18.61
CA ASN A 225 -8.51 4.42 17.46
C ASN A 225 -7.77 4.69 16.15
N MET A 226 -6.89 5.70 16.12
CA MET A 226 -5.99 5.93 14.99
C MET A 226 -5.11 4.69 14.74
N LEU A 227 -4.37 4.22 15.76
CA LEU A 227 -3.54 3.01 15.66
C LEU A 227 -4.33 1.80 15.17
N ALA A 228 -5.54 1.61 15.69
CA ALA A 228 -6.43 0.53 15.27
C ALA A 228 -6.84 0.67 13.78
N GLY A 229 -7.24 1.86 13.34
CA GLY A 229 -7.63 2.10 11.95
C GLY A 229 -6.47 1.86 10.96
N PHE A 230 -5.28 2.37 11.25
CA PHE A 230 -4.09 2.11 10.43
C PHE A 230 -3.66 0.64 10.46
N TYR A 231 -3.79 -0.04 11.61
CA TYR A 231 -3.53 -1.48 11.70
C TYR A 231 -4.53 -2.29 10.87
N GLN A 232 -5.83 -1.97 10.92
CA GLN A 232 -6.86 -2.59 10.10
C GLN A 232 -6.58 -2.37 8.60
N ALA A 233 -6.26 -1.14 8.21
CA ALA A 233 -5.88 -0.82 6.83
C ALA A 233 -4.67 -1.67 6.41
N GLY A 234 -3.60 -1.71 7.21
CA GLY A 234 -2.43 -2.54 6.92
C GLY A 234 -2.71 -4.05 6.84
N ALA A 235 -3.65 -4.56 7.65
CA ALA A 235 -4.01 -5.97 7.72
C ALA A 235 -4.93 -6.45 6.60
N LEU A 236 -5.61 -5.53 5.90
CA LEU A 236 -6.67 -5.85 4.93
C LEU A 236 -6.34 -5.46 3.49
N VAL A 237 -5.16 -4.90 3.22
CA VAL A 237 -4.74 -4.53 1.86
C VAL A 237 -4.26 -5.74 1.07
N PHE A 238 -5.03 -6.18 0.08
CA PHE A 238 -4.57 -7.15 -0.92
C PHE A 238 -4.27 -6.46 -2.25
N GLY A 239 -3.40 -7.02 -3.09
CA GLY A 239 -3.27 -6.58 -4.49
C GLY A 239 -2.47 -5.29 -4.74
N GLY A 240 -1.75 -4.76 -3.76
CA GLY A 240 -0.70 -3.75 -3.97
C GLY A 240 -0.94 -2.39 -3.30
N GLY A 241 -0.05 -1.45 -3.60
CA GLY A 241 0.12 -0.17 -2.91
C GLY A 241 -1.07 0.79 -2.96
N HIS A 242 -1.89 0.75 -4.01
CA HIS A 242 -3.01 1.69 -4.18
C HIS A 242 -4.29 1.21 -3.50
N VAL A 243 -4.40 -0.08 -3.18
CA VAL A 243 -5.58 -0.67 -2.53
C VAL A 243 -5.71 -0.25 -1.06
N VAL A 244 -4.62 0.23 -0.47
CA VAL A 244 -4.66 0.83 0.87
C VAL A 244 -5.48 2.10 0.94
N LEU A 245 -5.66 2.77 -0.21
CA LEU A 245 -6.32 4.06 -0.28
C LEU A 245 -7.76 4.02 0.27
N PRO A 246 -8.69 3.21 -0.28
CA PRO A 246 -10.05 3.14 0.22
C PRO A 246 -10.16 2.71 1.69
N LEU A 247 -9.24 1.86 2.16
CA LEU A 247 -9.22 1.45 3.56
C LEU A 247 -8.75 2.60 4.47
N LEU A 248 -7.76 3.39 4.06
CA LEU A 248 -7.32 4.57 4.81
C LEU A 248 -8.35 5.70 4.77
N GLU A 249 -8.98 5.92 3.62
CA GLU A 249 -10.05 6.91 3.47
C GLU A 249 -11.17 6.61 4.47
N GLN A 250 -11.64 5.37 4.51
CA GLN A 250 -12.68 4.95 5.45
C GLN A 250 -12.29 5.14 6.92
N GLN A 251 -11.02 4.94 7.26
CA GLN A 251 -10.52 5.04 8.64
C GLN A 251 -10.21 6.48 9.07
N THR A 252 -10.15 7.43 8.13
CA THR A 252 -9.73 8.81 8.40
C THR A 252 -10.77 9.85 7.99
N VAL A 253 -11.26 9.79 6.76
CA VAL A 253 -12.23 10.73 6.20
C VAL A 253 -13.64 10.36 6.64
N ALA A 254 -14.05 9.10 6.47
CA ALA A 254 -15.40 8.67 6.87
C ALA A 254 -15.62 8.69 8.40
N THR A 255 -14.55 8.69 9.21
CA THR A 255 -14.61 8.90 10.67
C THR A 255 -14.69 10.39 11.04
N GLY A 256 -14.51 11.29 10.08
CA GLY A 256 -14.50 12.74 10.27
C GLY A 256 -13.20 13.28 10.89
N TRP A 257 -12.13 12.50 10.94
CA TRP A 257 -10.85 12.95 11.50
C TRP A 257 -10.08 13.85 10.55
N LEU A 258 -10.22 13.61 9.25
CA LEU A 258 -9.63 14.38 8.16
C LEU A 258 -10.68 14.73 7.12
N THR A 259 -10.42 15.80 6.37
CA THR A 259 -11.21 16.15 5.18
C THR A 259 -10.75 15.35 3.96
N THR A 260 -11.61 15.18 2.96
CA THR A 260 -11.24 14.58 1.67
C THR A 260 -10.09 15.36 1.02
N ASP A 261 -10.09 16.69 1.14
CA ASP A 261 -9.01 17.53 0.60
C ASP A 261 -7.66 17.20 1.23
N GLN A 262 -7.57 17.12 2.56
CA GLN A 262 -6.34 16.72 3.24
C GLN A 262 -5.88 15.34 2.77
N PHE A 263 -6.81 14.40 2.63
CA PHE A 263 -6.50 13.04 2.21
C PHE A 263 -5.96 12.95 0.78
N LEU A 264 -6.64 13.58 -0.18
CA LEU A 264 -6.24 13.60 -1.59
C LEU A 264 -4.93 14.37 -1.80
N THR A 265 -4.72 15.45 -1.05
CA THR A 265 -3.46 16.21 -1.04
C THR A 265 -2.30 15.34 -0.61
N GLY A 266 -2.46 14.62 0.52
CA GLY A 266 -1.47 13.67 1.01
C GLY A 266 -1.18 12.55 0.01
N TYR A 267 -2.23 12.00 -0.61
CA TYR A 267 -2.06 10.95 -1.62
C TYR A 267 -1.33 11.44 -2.87
N GLY A 268 -1.68 12.62 -3.37
CA GLY A 268 -1.00 13.26 -4.50
C GLY A 268 0.47 13.52 -4.18
N ALA A 269 0.77 14.05 -2.99
CA ALA A 269 2.14 14.27 -2.52
C ALA A 269 2.92 12.95 -2.39
N ALA A 270 2.27 11.86 -1.96
CA ALA A 270 2.88 10.55 -1.88
C ALA A 270 3.33 10.01 -3.25
N GLN A 271 2.76 10.48 -4.37
CA GLN A 271 3.23 10.13 -5.72
C GLN A 271 4.53 10.86 -6.12
N ALA A 272 4.87 11.93 -5.40
CA ALA A 272 6.04 12.76 -5.66
C ALA A 272 7.29 12.30 -4.90
N VAL A 273 7.17 11.35 -3.97
CA VAL A 273 8.28 10.87 -3.13
C VAL A 273 8.76 9.47 -3.53
N PRO A 274 10.07 9.17 -3.42
CA PRO A 274 10.58 7.83 -3.67
C PRO A 274 10.31 6.91 -2.48
N GLY A 275 10.10 5.62 -2.72
CA GLY A 275 9.89 4.63 -1.67
C GLY A 275 8.42 4.24 -1.48
N PRO A 276 8.08 3.56 -0.38
CA PRO A 276 6.81 2.87 -0.25
C PRO A 276 5.62 3.84 -0.11
N MET A 277 4.64 3.72 -1.00
CA MET A 277 3.39 4.51 -0.99
C MET A 277 2.64 4.51 0.34
N PHE A 278 2.83 3.46 1.16
CA PHE A 278 2.23 3.35 2.49
C PHE A 278 2.75 4.42 3.48
N THR A 279 3.82 5.15 3.18
CA THR A 279 4.21 6.33 3.97
C THR A 279 3.23 7.49 3.86
N LEU A 280 2.19 7.39 3.02
CA LEU A 280 0.99 8.21 3.18
C LEU A 280 0.46 8.18 4.62
N ALA A 281 0.58 7.05 5.32
CA ALA A 281 0.22 6.96 6.73
C ALA A 281 1.01 7.92 7.63
N THR A 282 2.25 8.25 7.27
CA THR A 282 3.05 9.25 7.98
C THR A 282 2.42 10.63 7.87
N TYR A 283 2.00 11.03 6.66
CA TYR A 283 1.31 12.29 6.42
C TYR A 283 -0.05 12.31 7.14
N LEU A 284 -0.89 11.30 6.91
CA LEU A 284 -2.23 11.24 7.51
C LEU A 284 -2.15 11.22 9.04
N GLY A 285 -1.20 10.48 9.62
CA GLY A 285 -0.96 10.48 11.06
C GLY A 285 -0.57 11.86 11.57
N ALA A 286 0.30 12.59 10.86
CA ALA A 286 0.70 13.95 11.24
C ALA A 286 -0.48 14.94 11.23
N GLU A 287 -1.39 14.79 10.28
CA GLU A 287 -2.58 15.64 10.10
C GLU A 287 -3.69 15.35 11.11
N ILE A 288 -3.81 14.11 11.60
CA ILE A 288 -4.87 13.77 12.57
C ILE A 288 -4.58 14.47 13.92
N PRO A 289 -5.48 15.35 14.40
CA PRO A 289 -5.23 16.19 15.56
C PRO A 289 -5.46 15.45 16.89
N THR A 290 -4.68 14.39 17.15
CA THR A 290 -4.75 13.68 18.44
C THR A 290 -4.09 14.47 19.58
N GLN A 291 -4.09 13.91 20.79
CA GLN A 291 -3.46 14.50 21.98
C GLN A 291 -1.92 14.50 21.91
N LEU A 292 -1.33 13.68 21.04
CA LEU A 292 0.13 13.59 20.89
C LEU A 292 0.64 14.59 19.84
N PRO A 293 1.91 15.03 19.95
CA PRO A 293 2.54 15.84 18.91
C PRO A 293 2.49 15.15 17.53
N SER A 294 2.38 15.94 16.46
CA SER A 294 2.25 15.44 15.08
C SER A 294 3.33 14.43 14.69
N GLY A 295 4.58 14.63 15.12
CA GLY A 295 5.68 13.69 14.86
C GLY A 295 5.48 12.30 15.48
N TRP A 296 4.86 12.23 16.66
CA TRP A 296 4.51 10.95 17.29
C TRP A 296 3.35 10.29 16.57
N ASN A 297 2.32 11.05 16.17
CA ASN A 297 1.22 10.48 15.39
C ASN A 297 1.72 9.93 14.05
N ALA A 298 2.59 10.68 13.36
CA ALA A 298 3.22 10.27 12.11
C ALA A 298 3.99 8.95 12.27
N LEU A 299 4.84 8.84 13.30
CA LEU A 299 5.59 7.62 13.59
C LEU A 299 4.66 6.45 13.90
N LEU A 300 3.68 6.65 14.77
CA LEU A 300 2.75 5.62 15.22
C LEU A 300 1.85 5.12 14.08
N ALA A 301 1.31 6.01 13.25
CA ALA A 301 0.53 5.65 12.07
C ALA A 301 1.38 4.88 11.05
N THR A 302 2.63 5.29 10.84
CA THR A 302 3.58 4.57 9.97
C THR A 302 3.82 3.16 10.49
N LEU A 303 4.12 2.99 11.79
CA LEU A 303 4.34 1.66 12.33
C LEU A 303 3.06 0.81 12.27
N ALA A 304 1.92 1.38 12.65
CA ALA A 304 0.63 0.69 12.68
C ALA A 304 0.24 0.10 11.31
N ILE A 305 0.50 0.81 10.21
CA ILE A 305 0.13 0.31 8.88
C ILE A 305 1.07 -0.81 8.36
N PHE A 306 2.33 -0.86 8.81
CA PHE A 306 3.31 -1.86 8.34
C PHE A 306 3.38 -3.11 9.21
N VAL A 307 3.21 -2.97 10.54
CA VAL A 307 3.28 -4.07 11.51
C VAL A 307 2.42 -5.29 11.14
N PRO A 308 1.11 -5.17 10.78
CA PRO A 308 0.28 -6.35 10.48
C PRO A 308 0.85 -7.16 9.32
N GLY A 309 1.27 -6.48 8.25
CA GLY A 309 1.88 -7.11 7.09
C GLY A 309 3.19 -7.82 7.41
N PHE A 310 4.02 -7.28 8.30
CA PHE A 310 5.27 -7.93 8.71
C PHE A 310 5.05 -9.11 9.65
N LEU A 311 4.13 -8.99 10.62
CA LEU A 311 3.78 -10.10 11.51
C LEU A 311 3.26 -11.30 10.70
N LEU A 312 2.35 -11.05 9.76
CA LEU A 312 1.77 -12.10 8.94
C LEU A 312 2.78 -12.70 7.94
N LEU A 313 3.64 -11.86 7.33
CA LEU A 313 4.75 -12.32 6.49
C LEU A 313 5.67 -13.27 7.25
N LEU A 314 6.13 -12.86 8.42
CA LEU A 314 7.01 -13.66 9.25
C LEU A 314 6.35 -14.96 9.73
N ALA A 315 5.05 -14.92 10.03
CA ALA A 315 4.29 -16.12 10.36
C ALA A 315 4.22 -17.10 9.17
N ILE A 316 4.13 -16.60 7.94
CA ILE A 316 3.86 -17.44 6.77
C ILE A 316 5.13 -17.95 6.10
N LEU A 317 6.27 -17.26 6.17
CA LEU A 317 7.52 -17.73 5.54
C LEU A 317 7.89 -19.20 5.87
N PRO A 318 7.82 -19.69 7.13
CA PRO A 318 8.10 -21.10 7.45
C PRO A 318 6.99 -22.08 7.01
N LEU A 319 5.78 -21.58 6.76
CA LEU A 319 4.58 -22.36 6.47
C LEU A 319 4.16 -22.28 5.00
N TRP A 320 4.82 -21.45 4.19
CA TRP A 320 4.42 -21.13 2.82
C TRP A 320 4.16 -22.35 1.95
N GLN A 321 5.10 -23.31 1.96
CA GLN A 321 4.95 -24.54 1.17
C GLN A 321 3.67 -25.30 1.55
N GLN A 322 3.32 -25.36 2.84
CA GLN A 322 2.12 -26.07 3.30
C GLN A 322 0.84 -25.34 2.89
N LEU A 323 0.85 -24.01 2.98
CA LEU A 323 -0.31 -23.16 2.66
C LEU A 323 -0.59 -23.12 1.16
N ALA A 324 0.45 -22.99 0.33
CA ALA A 324 0.30 -22.91 -1.12
C ALA A 324 -0.18 -24.24 -1.75
N HIS A 325 0.07 -25.38 -1.10
CA HIS A 325 -0.49 -26.67 -1.54
C HIS A 325 -1.95 -26.90 -1.14
N LEU A 326 -2.58 -25.98 -0.39
CA LEU A 326 -4.00 -26.09 -0.11
C LEU A 326 -4.81 -25.92 -1.42
N PRO A 327 -5.72 -26.84 -1.74
CA PRO A 327 -6.35 -26.93 -3.07
C PRO A 327 -7.18 -25.69 -3.45
N ASN A 328 -7.57 -24.88 -2.46
CA ASN A 328 -8.46 -23.74 -2.62
C ASN A 328 -7.80 -22.39 -2.31
N ALA A 329 -6.53 -22.37 -1.89
CA ALA A 329 -5.87 -21.13 -1.45
C ALA A 329 -5.76 -20.11 -2.59
N GLY A 330 -5.38 -20.56 -3.79
CA GLY A 330 -5.34 -19.70 -4.98
C GLY A 330 -6.72 -19.17 -5.38
N ALA A 331 -7.75 -20.02 -5.27
CA ALA A 331 -9.13 -19.65 -5.59
C ALA A 331 -9.68 -18.55 -4.66
N VAL A 332 -9.44 -18.67 -3.34
CA VAL A 332 -9.87 -17.66 -2.35
C VAL A 332 -9.16 -16.33 -2.60
N VAL A 333 -7.84 -16.34 -2.78
CA VAL A 333 -7.07 -15.11 -3.03
C VAL A 333 -7.46 -14.45 -4.34
N ALA A 334 -7.77 -15.22 -5.38
CA ALA A 334 -8.28 -14.68 -6.64
C ALA A 334 -9.61 -13.94 -6.45
N GLY A 335 -10.51 -14.47 -5.62
CA GLY A 335 -11.77 -13.82 -5.27
C GLY A 335 -11.60 -12.56 -4.42
N ILE A 336 -10.71 -12.59 -3.42
CA ILE A 336 -10.34 -11.40 -2.62
C ILE A 336 -9.79 -10.30 -3.52
N ASN A 337 -8.84 -10.63 -4.38
CA ASN A 337 -8.22 -9.69 -5.31
C ASN A 337 -9.26 -9.07 -6.27
N ALA A 338 -10.25 -9.85 -6.71
CA ALA A 338 -11.35 -9.34 -7.52
C ALA A 338 -12.24 -8.36 -6.75
N ALA A 339 -12.63 -8.69 -5.51
CA ALA A 339 -13.43 -7.78 -4.67
C ALA A 339 -12.71 -6.46 -4.40
N VAL A 340 -11.39 -6.53 -4.18
CA VAL A 340 -10.52 -5.36 -4.02
C VAL A 340 -10.52 -4.44 -5.24
N VAL A 341 -10.59 -4.97 -6.46
CA VAL A 341 -10.72 -4.13 -7.67
C VAL A 341 -12.02 -3.33 -7.62
N GLY A 342 -13.13 -3.97 -7.24
CA GLY A 342 -14.41 -3.29 -7.07
C GLY A 342 -14.39 -2.23 -5.96
N LEU A 343 -13.72 -2.52 -4.87
CA LEU A 343 -13.54 -1.61 -3.73
C LEU A 343 -12.71 -0.37 -4.13
N LEU A 344 -11.61 -0.55 -4.85
CA LEU A 344 -10.81 0.57 -5.36
C LEU A 344 -11.58 1.38 -6.41
N ALA A 345 -12.37 0.72 -7.26
CA ALA A 345 -13.24 1.40 -8.23
C ALA A 345 -14.34 2.23 -7.54
N ALA A 346 -14.88 1.76 -6.41
CA ALA A 346 -15.87 2.49 -5.63
C ALA A 346 -15.26 3.77 -5.06
N ALA A 347 -14.08 3.68 -4.44
CA ALA A 347 -13.37 4.84 -3.94
C ALA A 347 -12.92 5.81 -5.04
N LEU A 348 -12.54 5.30 -6.22
CA LEU A 348 -12.24 6.14 -7.38
C LEU A 348 -13.44 7.01 -7.75
N TYR A 349 -14.64 6.43 -7.77
CA TYR A 349 -15.86 7.19 -8.05
C TYR A 349 -16.14 8.18 -6.92
N ASP A 350 -16.27 7.69 -5.68
CA ASP A 350 -16.61 8.49 -4.51
C ASP A 350 -15.73 8.08 -3.31
N PRO A 351 -14.93 8.99 -2.71
CA PRO A 351 -14.94 10.44 -2.92
C PRO A 351 -13.92 10.97 -3.93
N ILE A 352 -13.05 10.13 -4.52
CA ILE A 352 -11.84 10.64 -5.21
C ILE A 352 -12.18 11.47 -6.45
N PHE A 353 -13.04 10.98 -7.33
CA PHE A 353 -13.43 11.72 -8.53
C PHE A 353 -14.43 12.82 -8.22
N THR A 354 -15.44 12.53 -7.39
CA THR A 354 -16.50 13.48 -7.00
C THR A 354 -15.98 14.73 -6.28
N GLU A 355 -14.97 14.60 -5.42
CA GLU A 355 -14.36 15.73 -4.67
C GLU A 355 -13.09 16.28 -5.34
N GLY A 356 -12.44 15.45 -6.16
CA GLY A 356 -11.22 15.80 -6.88
C GLY A 356 -11.47 16.63 -8.14
N VAL A 357 -12.62 16.46 -8.81
CA VAL A 357 -12.94 17.10 -10.09
C VAL A 357 -14.20 17.95 -9.94
N ASN A 358 -14.03 19.26 -9.74
CA ASN A 358 -15.15 20.18 -9.46
C ASN A 358 -15.62 20.95 -10.69
N GLN A 359 -14.75 21.11 -11.69
CA GLN A 359 -15.04 21.83 -12.93
C GLN A 359 -14.45 21.11 -14.16
N TRP A 360 -14.87 21.54 -15.35
CA TRP A 360 -14.41 20.93 -16.60
C TRP A 360 -12.89 21.07 -16.83
N LEU A 361 -12.25 22.12 -16.31
CA LEU A 361 -10.80 22.31 -16.37
C LEU A 361 -10.05 21.25 -15.55
N ASP A 362 -10.52 20.98 -14.34
CA ASP A 362 -10.00 19.91 -13.47
C ASP A 362 -10.03 18.56 -14.20
N LEU A 363 -11.13 18.28 -14.89
CA LEU A 363 -11.29 17.07 -15.68
C LEU A 363 -10.23 16.97 -16.79
N LEU A 364 -9.95 18.06 -17.50
CA LEU A 364 -8.92 18.08 -18.55
C LEU A 364 -7.52 17.85 -17.98
N ILE A 365 -7.20 18.46 -16.83
CA ILE A 365 -5.92 18.26 -16.15
C ILE A 365 -5.79 16.81 -15.67
N ALA A 366 -6.83 16.25 -15.04
CA ALA A 366 -6.83 14.85 -14.60
C ALA A 366 -6.67 13.88 -15.79
N LEU A 367 -7.36 14.12 -16.91
CA LEU A 367 -7.22 13.33 -18.13
C LEU A 367 -5.81 13.43 -18.75
N GLY A 368 -5.21 14.62 -18.75
CA GLY A 368 -3.82 14.81 -19.16
C GLY A 368 -2.84 14.03 -18.27
N GLY A 369 -3.02 14.12 -16.95
CA GLY A 369 -2.26 13.34 -15.98
C GLY A 369 -2.40 11.83 -16.19
N PHE A 370 -3.62 11.37 -16.47
CA PHE A 370 -3.93 9.97 -16.78
C PHE A 370 -3.25 9.51 -18.08
N LEU A 371 -3.29 10.33 -19.13
CA LEU A 371 -2.63 10.05 -20.40
C LEU A 371 -1.11 9.91 -20.23
N ILE A 372 -0.48 10.75 -19.41
CA ILE A 372 0.95 10.69 -19.10
C ILE A 372 1.33 9.36 -18.42
N ILE A 373 0.58 8.94 -17.40
CA ILE A 373 0.93 7.73 -16.63
C ILE A 373 0.52 6.45 -17.35
N TYR A 374 -0.66 6.41 -17.97
CA TYR A 374 -1.22 5.17 -18.53
C TYR A 374 -0.81 4.96 -20.00
N VAL A 375 -0.97 5.97 -20.85
CA VAL A 375 -0.73 5.86 -22.29
C VAL A 375 0.74 6.08 -22.63
N LEU A 376 1.32 7.18 -22.15
CA LEU A 376 2.73 7.51 -22.39
C LEU A 376 3.69 6.70 -21.50
N LYS A 377 3.15 5.96 -20.51
CA LYS A 377 3.91 5.10 -19.58
C LYS A 377 5.07 5.84 -18.91
N ARG A 378 4.89 7.13 -18.62
CA ARG A 378 5.86 7.94 -17.88
C ARG A 378 5.67 7.74 -16.38
N SER A 379 6.70 8.06 -15.60
CA SER A 379 6.64 7.92 -14.14
C SER A 379 5.62 8.88 -13.53
N ALA A 380 5.09 8.53 -12.35
CA ALA A 380 4.13 9.35 -11.62
C ALA A 380 4.62 10.79 -11.35
N LEU A 381 5.94 11.01 -11.29
CA LEU A 381 6.55 12.34 -11.19
C LEU A 381 6.16 13.27 -12.35
N TRP A 382 6.05 12.74 -13.58
CA TRP A 382 5.62 13.54 -14.72
C TRP A 382 4.15 13.93 -14.61
N THR A 383 3.33 13.03 -14.06
CA THR A 383 1.92 13.33 -13.77
C THR A 383 1.80 14.38 -12.67
N VAL A 384 2.60 14.29 -11.60
CA VAL A 384 2.67 15.33 -10.55
C VAL A 384 3.07 16.67 -11.15
N LEU A 385 4.17 16.72 -11.90
CA LEU A 385 4.65 17.95 -12.51
C LEU A 385 3.60 18.57 -13.42
N PHE A 386 2.97 17.77 -14.28
CA PHE A 386 1.92 18.23 -15.18
C PHE A 386 0.70 18.79 -14.42
N CYS A 387 0.10 18.01 -13.51
CA CYS A 387 -1.11 18.43 -12.83
C CYS A 387 -0.89 19.69 -11.97
N VAL A 388 0.24 19.75 -11.25
CA VAL A 388 0.57 20.92 -10.41
C VAL A 388 0.84 22.16 -11.26
N THR A 389 1.64 22.04 -12.33
CA THR A 389 1.92 23.18 -13.21
C THR A 389 0.68 23.66 -13.97
N ALA A 390 -0.14 22.75 -14.46
CA ALA A 390 -1.38 23.10 -15.14
C ALA A 390 -2.37 23.79 -14.19
N SER A 391 -2.50 23.32 -12.95
CA SER A 391 -3.35 23.96 -11.96
C SER A 391 -2.85 25.37 -11.61
N ILE A 392 -1.54 25.56 -11.40
CA ILE A 392 -0.95 26.90 -11.19
C ILE A 392 -1.23 27.83 -12.38
N VAL A 393 -1.07 27.35 -13.61
CA VAL A 393 -1.34 28.17 -14.81
C VAL A 393 -2.82 28.57 -14.88
N VAL A 394 -3.74 27.66 -14.58
CA VAL A 394 -5.18 27.96 -14.55
C VAL A 394 -5.52 29.00 -13.49
N THR A 395 -4.88 28.97 -12.32
CA THR A 395 -5.11 29.95 -11.25
C THR A 395 -4.53 31.34 -11.57
N LEU A 396 -3.53 31.41 -12.44
CA LEU A 396 -2.86 32.67 -12.82
C LEU A 396 -3.49 33.38 -14.03
N VAL A 397 -4.36 32.70 -14.78
CA VAL A 397 -5.08 33.22 -15.96
C VAL A 397 -6.52 33.54 -15.57
#